data_AF-M9LS26-F1
#
_entry.id   AF-M9LS26-F1
#
_cell.length_a   1.000
_cell.length_b   1.000
_cell.length_c   1.000
_cell.angle_alpha   90.00
_cell.angle_beta   90.00
_cell.angle_gamma   90.00
#
_symmetry.space_group_name_H-M   'P 1'
#
loop_
_entity.id
_entity.type
_entity.pdbx_description
1 polymer ?
#
loop_
_entity_poly.entity_id
_entity_poly.type
_entity_poly.pdbx_seq_one_letter_code
_entity_poly.pdbx_strand_id
1 'polypeptide(L)'
;MQSRQLFTLLWFVFVATSIKAYLIDPAKVVWEAGMPIEEAVEALKMHVVEAMQSDSRLKAPHLDAFPQFFRDMNLINRMSGRRARYPITGLEWNAWYEGELRRIHADGQAYQRSVAETHAAAARLPRDGRLL
;
A
#
# COMPACT_ATOMS: atom_id res chain seq x y z
N MET A 1 42.92 -25.90 4.32
CA MET A 1 42.66 -25.01 3.16
C MET A 1 41.17 -24.73 3.12
N GLN A 2 40.77 -23.58 3.66
CA GLN A 2 39.36 -23.18 3.77
C GLN A 2 39.22 -21.87 2.99
N SER A 3 38.82 -21.97 1.72
CA SER A 3 38.60 -20.81 0.86
C SER A 3 37.13 -20.75 0.42
N ARG A 4 36.35 -20.12 1.31
CA ARG A 4 35.35 -19.08 1.05
C ARG A 4 34.45 -19.33 -0.18
N GLN A 5 33.27 -19.88 0.11
CA GLN A 5 32.11 -19.72 -0.76
C GLN A 5 31.73 -18.23 -0.82
N LEU A 6 31.83 -17.66 -2.01
CA LEU A 6 31.33 -16.33 -2.35
C LEU A 6 29.79 -16.37 -2.36
N PHE A 7 29.16 -16.14 -1.21
CA PHE A 7 27.77 -15.70 -1.16
C PHE A 7 27.75 -14.17 -1.31
N THR A 8 27.71 -13.71 -2.55
CA THR A 8 27.43 -12.32 -2.89
C THR A 8 25.99 -11.99 -2.47
N LEU A 9 25.84 -11.47 -1.23
CA LEU A 9 24.62 -10.84 -0.77
C LEU A 9 24.42 -9.54 -1.55
N LEU A 10 23.49 -9.60 -2.50
CA LEU A 10 23.05 -8.50 -3.33
C LEU A 10 22.38 -7.45 -2.43
N TRP A 11 23.07 -6.34 -2.18
CA TRP A 11 22.53 -5.18 -1.46
C TRP A 11 21.56 -4.43 -2.36
N PHE A 12 20.26 -4.58 -2.14
CA PHE A 12 19.28 -3.61 -2.62
C PHE A 12 19.04 -2.57 -1.54
N VAL A 13 19.73 -1.42 -1.65
CA VAL A 13 19.38 -0.20 -0.92
C VAL A 13 18.09 0.33 -1.54
N PHE A 14 16.96 0.08 -0.88
CA PHE A 14 15.70 0.73 -1.26
C PHE A 14 15.76 2.18 -0.75
N VAL A 15 16.11 3.09 -1.64
CA VAL A 15 15.98 4.53 -1.40
C VAL A 15 14.51 4.80 -1.03
N ALA A 16 14.28 5.35 0.17
CA ALA A 16 13.00 5.91 0.57
C ALA A 16 12.71 7.14 -0.31
N THR A 17 12.33 6.88 -1.55
CA THR A 17 11.70 7.88 -2.40
C THR A 17 10.36 8.17 -1.74
N SER A 18 10.16 9.41 -1.27
CA SER A 18 8.80 9.90 -1.01
C SER A 18 8.05 9.77 -2.32
N ILE A 19 7.34 8.67 -2.49
CA ILE A 19 6.54 8.43 -3.67
C ILE A 19 5.37 9.41 -3.53
N LYS A 20 5.45 10.57 -4.21
CA LYS A 20 4.29 11.43 -4.49
C LYS A 20 3.41 10.69 -5.49
N ALA A 21 2.83 9.60 -5.02
CA ALA A 21 2.13 8.64 -5.82
C ALA A 21 0.66 9.09 -5.83
N TYR A 22 0.05 9.22 -7.02
CA TYR A 22 -1.41 9.31 -7.20
C TYR A 22 -2.13 10.56 -6.72
N LEU A 23 -1.48 11.72 -6.77
CA LEU A 23 -2.12 12.97 -6.37
C LEU A 23 -3.20 13.35 -7.39
N ILE A 24 -4.45 13.01 -7.10
CA ILE A 24 -5.59 13.65 -7.76
C ILE A 24 -5.79 15.06 -7.18
N ASP A 25 -6.49 15.93 -7.89
CA ASP A 25 -6.79 17.29 -7.40
C ASP A 25 -7.45 17.22 -6.01
N PRO A 26 -6.88 17.88 -4.97
CA PRO A 26 -7.42 17.87 -3.62
C PRO A 26 -8.87 18.34 -3.51
N ALA A 27 -9.33 19.20 -4.42
CA ALA A 27 -10.71 19.72 -4.42
C ALA A 27 -11.69 18.81 -5.19
N LYS A 28 -11.21 17.78 -5.88
CA LYS A 28 -12.07 16.86 -6.63
C LYS A 28 -12.97 16.09 -5.66
N VAL A 29 -14.28 16.10 -5.90
CA VAL A 29 -15.22 15.27 -5.13
C VAL A 29 -15.02 13.82 -5.52
N VAL A 30 -14.81 12.97 -4.51
CA VAL A 30 -14.64 11.52 -4.64
C VAL A 30 -15.90 10.78 -4.21
N TRP A 31 -16.58 11.30 -3.17
CA TRP A 31 -17.87 10.77 -2.73
C TRP A 31 -18.67 11.85 -1.99
N GLU A 32 -19.99 11.80 -2.12
CA GLU A 32 -20.92 12.63 -1.37
C GLU A 32 -22.15 11.83 -0.93
N ALA A 33 -22.88 12.36 0.05
CA ALA A 33 -24.04 11.68 0.61
C ALA A 33 -25.10 11.37 -0.46
N GLY A 34 -25.49 10.09 -0.54
CA GLY A 34 -26.45 9.60 -1.54
C GLY A 34 -25.79 8.93 -2.75
N MET A 35 -24.49 9.10 -2.95
CA MET A 35 -23.75 8.40 -4.00
C MET A 35 -23.53 6.92 -3.62
N PRO A 36 -23.90 5.95 -4.49
CA PRO A 36 -23.57 4.55 -4.31
C PRO A 36 -22.05 4.31 -4.21
N ILE A 37 -21.62 3.34 -3.40
CA ILE A 37 -20.19 3.09 -3.19
C ILE A 37 -19.54 2.59 -4.49
N GLU A 38 -20.25 1.77 -5.26
CA GLU A 38 -19.77 1.24 -6.54
C GLU A 38 -19.48 2.37 -7.53
N GLU A 39 -20.38 3.36 -7.60
CA GLU A 39 -20.21 4.54 -8.45
C GLU A 39 -19.01 5.38 -7.99
N ALA A 40 -18.84 5.57 -6.69
CA ALA A 40 -17.71 6.30 -6.13
C ALA A 40 -16.37 5.61 -6.37
N VAL A 41 -16.34 4.27 -6.32
CA VAL A 41 -15.16 3.47 -6.67
C VAL A 41 -14.76 3.68 -8.12
N GLU A 42 -15.71 3.61 -9.05
CA GLU A 42 -15.42 3.83 -10.48
C GLU A 42 -15.02 5.28 -10.77
N ALA A 43 -15.69 6.26 -10.15
CA ALA A 43 -15.33 7.68 -10.27
C ALA A 43 -13.90 7.95 -9.79
N LEU A 44 -13.53 7.38 -8.63
CA LEU A 44 -12.18 7.52 -8.09
C LEU A 44 -11.11 6.89 -9.01
N LYS A 45 -11.38 5.70 -9.56
CA LYS A 45 -10.49 5.07 -10.56
C LYS A 45 -10.27 6.00 -11.75
N MET A 46 -11.33 6.58 -12.28
CA MET A 46 -11.24 7.53 -13.39
C MET A 46 -10.39 8.75 -13.04
N HIS A 47 -10.58 9.35 -11.87
CA HIS A 47 -9.76 10.50 -11.44
C HIS A 47 -8.28 10.17 -11.30
N VAL A 48 -7.96 8.97 -10.81
CA VAL A 48 -6.57 8.50 -10.75
C VAL A 48 -6.00 8.30 -12.15
N VAL A 49 -6.76 7.70 -13.07
CA VAL A 49 -6.32 7.53 -14.47
C VAL A 49 -6.06 8.89 -15.13
N GLU A 50 -6.95 9.86 -14.95
CA GLU A 50 -6.78 11.25 -15.44
C GLU A 50 -5.50 11.89 -14.89
N ALA A 51 -5.25 11.75 -13.57
CA ALA A 51 -4.04 12.26 -12.95
C ALA A 51 -2.77 11.60 -13.51
N MET A 52 -2.80 10.28 -13.73
CA MET A 52 -1.67 9.54 -14.31
C MET A 52 -1.41 9.88 -15.78
N GLN A 53 -2.46 10.17 -16.55
CA GLN A 53 -2.32 10.68 -17.92
C GLN A 53 -1.64 12.06 -17.94
N SER A 54 -1.87 12.87 -16.91
CA SER A 54 -1.31 14.21 -16.78
C SER A 54 0.13 14.22 -16.25
N ASP A 55 0.52 13.22 -15.46
CA ASP A 55 1.89 13.03 -14.96
C ASP A 55 2.32 11.55 -15.04
N SER A 56 3.12 11.24 -16.06
CA SER A 56 3.61 9.88 -16.35
C SER A 56 4.58 9.32 -15.30
N ARG A 57 5.00 10.11 -14.32
CA ARG A 57 5.84 9.65 -13.21
C ARG A 57 5.02 9.00 -12.09
N LEU A 58 3.71 9.23 -12.08
CA LEU A 58 2.82 8.58 -11.13
C LEU A 58 2.77 7.09 -11.46
N LYS A 59 2.87 6.25 -10.43
CA LYS A 59 2.67 4.81 -10.58
C LYS A 59 1.16 4.53 -10.74
N ALA A 60 0.69 3.27 -10.80
CA ALA A 60 -0.75 2.86 -10.76
C ALA A 60 -1.10 2.31 -9.36
N PRO A 61 -2.21 2.68 -8.65
CA PRO A 61 -2.46 2.15 -7.32
C PRO A 61 -2.72 0.66 -7.41
N HIS A 62 -2.55 -0.06 -6.31
CA HIS A 62 -3.07 -1.42 -6.26
C HIS A 62 -4.60 -1.41 -6.42
N LEU A 63 -5.16 -2.37 -7.17
CA LEU A 63 -6.59 -2.42 -7.49
C LEU A 63 -7.49 -2.51 -6.24
N ASP A 64 -7.03 -3.16 -5.19
CA ASP A 64 -7.80 -3.28 -3.94
C ASP A 64 -7.79 -1.99 -3.11
N ALA A 65 -6.92 -1.03 -3.42
CA ALA A 65 -6.85 0.22 -2.67
C ALA A 65 -8.12 1.06 -2.81
N PHE A 66 -8.76 1.04 -3.98
CA PHE A 66 -10.00 1.78 -4.24
C PHE A 66 -11.14 1.31 -3.32
N PRO A 67 -11.55 0.04 -3.32
CA PRO A 67 -12.59 -0.42 -2.40
C PRO A 67 -12.12 -0.41 -0.94
N GLN A 68 -10.83 -0.60 -0.64
CA GLN A 68 -10.32 -0.51 0.73
C GLN A 68 -10.45 0.90 1.31
N PHE A 69 -10.18 1.95 0.52
CA PHE A 69 -10.36 3.33 0.93
C PHE A 69 -11.78 3.60 1.43
N PHE A 70 -12.80 3.21 0.66
CA PHE A 70 -14.19 3.42 1.06
C PHE A 70 -14.59 2.58 2.28
N ARG A 71 -14.06 1.36 2.41
CA ARG A 71 -14.22 0.56 3.64
C ARG A 71 -13.68 1.31 4.86
N ASP A 72 -12.47 1.85 4.77
CA ASP A 72 -11.84 2.58 5.87
C ASP A 72 -12.58 3.87 6.18
N MET A 73 -13.00 4.64 5.17
CA MET A 73 -13.81 5.85 5.34
C MET A 73 -15.14 5.54 6.05
N ASN A 74 -15.79 4.42 5.71
CA ASN A 74 -17.00 3.99 6.40
C ASN A 74 -16.72 3.59 7.86
N LEU A 75 -15.63 2.85 8.12
CA LEU A 75 -15.23 2.44 9.48
C LEU A 75 -14.99 3.64 10.41
N ILE A 76 -14.48 4.75 9.90
CA ILE A 76 -14.28 5.99 10.67
C ILE A 76 -15.49 6.94 10.64
N ASN A 77 -16.64 6.44 10.20
CA ASN A 77 -17.91 7.18 10.05
C ASN A 77 -17.79 8.43 9.17
N ARG A 78 -16.94 8.45 8.13
CA ARG A 78 -16.91 9.55 7.15
C ARG A 78 -18.04 9.48 6.13
N MET A 79 -18.56 8.28 5.88
CA MET A 79 -19.64 8.02 4.92
C MET A 79 -21.02 7.87 5.57
N SER A 80 -21.11 8.04 6.90
CA SER A 80 -22.34 7.87 7.67
C SER A 80 -22.55 9.00 8.69
N GLY A 81 -23.79 9.14 9.17
CA GLY A 81 -24.15 10.10 10.21
C GLY A 81 -23.86 11.56 9.84
N ARG A 82 -23.54 12.40 10.85
CA ARG A 82 -23.35 13.85 10.65
C ARG A 82 -22.14 14.20 9.77
N ARG A 83 -21.15 13.32 9.66
CA ARG A 83 -19.92 13.57 8.89
C ARG A 83 -20.14 13.37 7.39
N ALA A 84 -21.11 12.53 6.99
CA ALA A 84 -21.49 12.33 5.59
C ALA A 84 -21.95 13.61 4.88
N ARG A 85 -22.36 14.65 5.64
CA ARG A 85 -22.72 15.96 5.08
C ARG A 85 -21.57 16.68 4.37
N TYR A 86 -20.34 16.25 4.63
CA TYR A 86 -19.14 16.80 4.01
C TYR A 86 -18.61 15.79 2.99
N PRO A 87 -18.50 16.18 1.71
CA PRO A 87 -17.98 15.30 0.68
C PRO A 87 -16.58 14.81 1.07
N ILE A 88 -16.26 13.61 0.62
CA ILE A 88 -14.91 13.07 0.62
C ILE A 88 -14.27 13.56 -0.67
N THR A 89 -13.08 14.11 -0.56
CA THR A 89 -12.38 14.75 -1.68
C THR A 89 -11.07 14.05 -2.00
N GLY A 90 -10.41 14.50 -3.07
CA GLY A 90 -9.07 14.06 -3.41
C GLY A 90 -8.07 14.27 -2.30
N LEU A 91 -8.27 15.26 -1.42
CA LEU A 91 -7.43 15.45 -0.24
C LEU A 91 -7.44 14.21 0.68
N GLU A 92 -8.61 13.67 0.99
CA GLU A 92 -8.72 12.49 1.84
C GLU A 92 -8.15 11.24 1.18
N TRP A 93 -8.37 11.06 -0.12
CA TRP A 93 -7.74 9.97 -0.89
C TRP A 93 -6.22 10.05 -0.83
N ASN A 94 -5.66 11.21 -1.16
CA ASN A 94 -4.22 11.43 -1.21
C ASN A 94 -3.58 11.15 0.16
N ALA A 95 -4.20 11.66 1.24
CA ALA A 95 -3.70 11.47 2.61
C ALA A 95 -3.81 10.00 3.06
N TRP A 96 -4.91 9.33 2.75
CA TRP A 96 -5.10 7.92 3.09
C TRP A 96 -4.11 7.02 2.35
N TYR A 97 -3.95 7.22 1.04
CA TYR A 97 -3.13 6.36 0.20
C TYR A 97 -1.63 6.50 0.50
N GLU A 98 -1.15 7.68 0.87
CA GLU A 98 0.22 7.84 1.39
C GLU A 98 0.45 7.03 2.68
N GLY A 99 -0.56 6.98 3.56
CA GLY A 99 -0.55 6.08 4.72
C GLY A 99 -0.48 4.60 4.33
N GLU A 100 -1.26 4.21 3.32
CA GLU A 100 -1.32 2.84 2.84
C GLU A 100 0.00 2.36 2.23
N LEU A 101 0.66 3.21 1.44
CA LEU A 101 2.00 2.89 0.90
C LEU A 101 3.02 2.63 2.01
N ARG A 102 2.95 3.40 3.10
CA ARG A 102 3.85 3.20 4.25
C ARG A 102 3.56 1.87 4.95
N ARG A 103 2.29 1.47 5.08
CA ARG A 103 1.89 0.16 5.63
C ARG A 103 2.42 -0.98 4.77
N ILE A 104 2.14 -0.96 3.47
CA ILE A 104 2.62 -1.99 2.53
C ILE A 104 4.15 -2.13 2.59
N HIS A 105 4.87 -1.00 2.65
CA HIS A 105 6.33 -1.04 2.76
C HIS A 105 6.79 -1.66 4.07
N ALA A 106 6.17 -1.30 5.20
CA ALA A 106 6.49 -1.87 6.51
C ALA A 106 6.20 -3.38 6.57
N ASP A 107 5.06 -3.82 6.02
CA ASP A 107 4.67 -5.22 5.98
C ASP A 107 5.61 -6.05 5.10
N GLY A 108 6.00 -5.52 3.94
CA GLY A 108 7.01 -6.14 3.09
C GLY A 108 8.36 -6.34 3.80
N GLN A 109 8.82 -5.34 4.55
CA GLN A 109 10.05 -5.45 5.35
C GLN A 109 9.91 -6.45 6.51
N ALA A 110 8.74 -6.53 7.14
CA ALA A 110 8.47 -7.50 8.21
C ALA A 110 8.45 -8.93 7.67
N TYR A 111 7.78 -9.16 6.53
CA TYR A 111 7.75 -10.45 5.85
C TYR A 111 9.15 -10.92 5.47
N GLN A 112 9.97 -10.05 4.86
CA GLN A 112 11.35 -10.38 4.49
C GLN A 112 12.21 -10.77 5.71
N ARG A 113 12.05 -10.06 6.83
CA ARG A 113 12.71 -10.40 8.10
C ARG A 113 12.29 -11.78 8.60
N SER A 114 10.98 -12.05 8.64
CA SER A 114 10.43 -13.35 9.04
C SER A 114 10.98 -14.50 8.17
N VAL A 115 11.06 -14.30 6.85
CA VAL A 115 11.62 -15.28 5.92
C VAL A 115 13.11 -15.52 6.21
N ALA A 116 13.90 -14.45 6.39
CA ALA A 116 15.32 -14.56 6.72
C ALA A 116 15.57 -15.29 8.05
N GLU A 117 14.77 -14.99 9.08
CA GLU A 117 14.82 -15.68 10.38
C GLU A 117 14.48 -17.16 10.25
N THR A 118 13.45 -17.50 9.47
CA THR A 118 13.05 -18.89 9.21
C THR A 118 14.16 -19.67 8.51
N HIS A 119 14.79 -19.08 7.47
CA HIS A 119 15.93 -19.70 6.80
C HIS A 119 17.14 -19.86 7.72
N ALA A 120 17.44 -18.86 8.54
CA ALA A 120 18.52 -18.94 9.53
C ALA A 120 18.25 -20.00 10.59
N ALA A 121 17.01 -20.13 11.07
CA ALA A 121 16.59 -21.17 12.00
C ALA A 121 16.72 -22.57 11.36
N ALA A 122 16.24 -22.74 10.12
CA ALA A 122 16.38 -24.00 9.39
C ALA A 122 17.85 -24.39 9.16
N ALA A 123 18.73 -23.43 8.88
CA ALA A 123 20.16 -23.68 8.71
C ALA A 123 20.87 -24.08 10.01
N ARG A 124 20.28 -23.78 11.18
CA ARG A 124 20.80 -24.17 12.50
C ARG A 124 20.33 -25.55 12.95
N LEU A 125 19.34 -26.14 12.27
CA LEU A 125 18.88 -27.50 12.60
C LEU A 125 19.95 -28.53 12.21
N PRO A 126 20.26 -29.50 13.08
CA PRO A 126 21.17 -30.58 12.73
C PRO A 126 20.59 -31.37 11.54
N ARG A 127 21.43 -31.64 10.54
CA ARG A 127 21.03 -32.35 9.30
C ARG A 127 20.70 -33.83 9.50
N ASP A 128 21.02 -34.38 10.67
CA ASP A 128 20.76 -35.78 10.97
C ASP A 128 19.45 -35.90 11.75
N GLY A 129 18.41 -36.40 11.06
CA GLY A 129 17.09 -36.70 11.61
C GLY A 129 17.11 -37.82 12.63
N ARG A 130 17.76 -37.62 13.78
CA ARG A 130 17.53 -38.40 14.99
C ARG A 130 16.79 -37.52 15.99
N LEU A 131 15.46 -37.63 15.94
CA LEU A 131 14.63 -37.39 17.10
C LEU A 131 15.04 -38.45 18.14
N LEU A 132 15.54 -37.99 19.29
CA LEU A 132 15.73 -38.82 20.48
C LEU A 132 14.36 -39.26 21.02
#